data_AF-A0A960GWR9-F1
#
_entry.id   AF-A0A960GWR9-F1
#
_cell.length_a   1.000
_cell.length_b   1.000
_cell.length_c   1.000
_cell.angle_alpha   90.00
_cell.angle_beta   90.00
_cell.angle_gamma   90.00
#
_symmetry.space_group_name_H-M   'P 1'
#
loop_
_entity.id
_entity.type
_entity.pdbx_description
1 polymer ?
#
loop_
_entity_poly.entity_id
_entity_poly.type
_entity_poly.pdbx_seq_one_letter_code
_entity_poly.pdbx_strand_id
1 'polypeptide(L)'
;RVVCLIDPVGDVYACPFAIHDRFLAGNVLSGGGFQTVWTDAPLFRELREPQSAGACGSCGHYDACRGGCMAAKFFTGLPLEGPDPECVEGYGASALVNDRDKPRSSADHSRGKPIMLTLSARPPAKPCNESPI
;
A
#
# COMPACT_ATOMS: atom_id res chain seq x y z
N ARG A 1 9.50 -1.59 9.49
CA ARG A 1 8.53 -2.67 9.84
C ARG A 1 7.72 -2.93 8.58
N VAL A 2 7.61 -4.18 8.13
CA VAL A 2 6.85 -4.55 6.93
C VAL A 2 5.45 -4.95 7.36
N VAL A 3 4.43 -4.49 6.64
CA VAL A 3 3.02 -4.87 6.81
C VAL A 3 2.53 -5.51 5.51
N CYS A 4 1.35 -6.13 5.53
CA CYS A 4 0.67 -6.57 4.32
C CYS A 4 -0.82 -6.23 4.36
N LEU A 5 -1.43 -6.19 3.18
CA LEU A 5 -2.87 -6.21 2.99
C LEU A 5 -3.25 -7.60 2.47
N ILE A 6 -4.35 -8.15 3.00
CA ILE A 6 -5.04 -9.29 2.40
C ILE A 6 -6.40 -8.74 1.94
N ASP A 7 -6.71 -8.89 0.68
CA ASP A 7 -7.95 -8.37 0.10
C ASP A 7 -9.13 -9.36 0.23
N PRO A 8 -10.35 -8.99 -0.21
CA PRO A 8 -11.52 -9.86 -0.10
C PRO A 8 -11.46 -11.17 -0.90
N VAL A 9 -10.61 -11.28 -1.92
CA VAL A 9 -10.43 -12.50 -2.71
C VAL A 9 -9.22 -13.32 -2.27
N GLY A 10 -8.49 -12.83 -1.27
CA GLY A 10 -7.37 -13.50 -0.62
C GLY A 10 -6.00 -13.09 -1.16
N ASP A 11 -5.93 -12.13 -2.08
CA ASP A 11 -4.65 -11.64 -2.61
C ASP A 11 -3.90 -10.85 -1.54
N VAL A 12 -2.60 -11.11 -1.45
CA VAL A 12 -1.71 -10.55 -0.44
C VAL A 12 -0.79 -9.53 -1.08
N TYR A 13 -0.87 -8.28 -0.65
CA TYR A 13 -0.02 -7.19 -1.13
C TYR A 13 0.93 -6.69 -0.06
N ALA A 14 2.11 -6.20 -0.47
CA ALA A 14 3.14 -5.70 0.45
C ALA A 14 2.81 -4.34 1.12
N CYS A 15 1.76 -3.65 0.70
CA CYS A 15 1.32 -2.39 1.29
C CYS A 15 -0.18 -2.20 1.06
N PRO A 16 -0.95 -1.74 2.07
CA PRO A 16 -2.39 -1.50 1.91
C PRO A 16 -2.73 -0.40 0.90
N PHE A 17 -1.77 0.45 0.57
CA PHE A 17 -1.93 1.49 -0.42
C PHE A 17 -1.31 1.14 -1.76
N ALA A 18 -0.69 -0.04 -1.91
CA ALA A 18 -0.02 -0.49 -3.14
C ALA A 18 -0.69 -1.73 -3.75
N ILE A 19 -1.98 -1.61 -4.05
CA ILE A 19 -2.78 -2.67 -4.69
C ILE A 19 -2.48 -2.71 -6.19
N HIS A 20 -1.30 -3.22 -6.54
CA HIS A 20 -0.80 -3.33 -7.90
C HIS A 20 0.01 -4.62 -8.04
N ASP A 21 0.03 -5.23 -9.23
CA ASP A 21 0.65 -6.54 -9.49
C ASP A 21 2.12 -6.59 -9.09
N ARG A 22 2.84 -5.46 -9.23
CA ARG A 22 4.23 -5.29 -8.76
C ARG A 22 4.42 -5.62 -7.27
N PHE A 23 3.39 -5.42 -6.46
CA PHE A 23 3.41 -5.61 -5.02
C PHE A 23 2.54 -6.79 -4.56
N LEU A 24 2.07 -7.62 -5.50
CA LEU A 24 1.34 -8.86 -5.21
C LEU A 24 2.33 -9.95 -4.80
N ALA A 25 2.15 -10.50 -3.60
CA ALA A 25 3.00 -11.56 -3.03
C ALA A 25 2.42 -12.97 -3.25
N GLY A 26 1.12 -13.09 -3.52
CA GLY A 26 0.43 -14.37 -3.70
C GLY A 26 -1.01 -14.30 -3.17
N ASN A 27 -1.64 -15.46 -2.96
CA ASN A 27 -3.02 -15.57 -2.47
C ASN A 27 -3.11 -16.57 -1.32
N VAL A 28 -3.82 -16.21 -0.24
CA VAL A 28 -3.94 -17.03 0.98
C VAL A 28 -4.74 -18.32 0.80
N LEU A 29 -5.53 -18.44 -0.27
CA LEU A 29 -6.28 -19.65 -0.62
C LEU A 29 -5.39 -20.66 -1.37
N SER A 30 -4.14 -20.31 -1.67
CA SER A 30 -3.16 -21.21 -2.29
C SER A 30 -2.68 -22.29 -1.30
N GLY A 31 -2.08 -23.37 -1.82
CA GLY A 31 -1.71 -24.60 -1.10
C GLY A 31 -0.73 -24.50 0.08
N GLY A 32 -0.39 -23.31 0.56
CA GLY A 32 0.43 -23.06 1.77
C GLY A 32 -0.14 -22.00 2.72
N GLY A 33 -1.31 -21.43 2.40
CA GLY A 33 -1.95 -20.42 3.23
C GLY A 33 -1.17 -19.10 3.33
N PHE A 34 -1.61 -18.24 4.25
CA PHE A 34 -0.95 -16.96 4.52
C PHE A 34 0.49 -17.11 5.00
N GLN A 35 0.79 -18.15 5.80
CA GLN A 35 2.14 -18.34 6.35
C GLN A 35 3.18 -18.47 5.24
N THR A 36 2.95 -19.34 4.25
CA THR A 36 3.87 -19.52 3.13
C THR A 36 4.03 -18.24 2.31
N VAL A 37 2.94 -17.52 2.04
CA VAL A 37 3.04 -16.22 1.34
C VAL A 37 3.87 -15.24 2.16
N TRP A 38 3.63 -15.13 3.46
CA TRP A 38 4.34 -14.20 4.31
C TRP A 38 5.83 -14.55 4.47
N THR A 39 6.19 -15.82 4.70
CA THR A 39 7.57 -16.20 4.97
C THR A 39 8.40 -16.37 3.69
N ASP A 40 7.79 -16.93 2.64
CA ASP A 40 8.54 -17.50 1.52
C ASP A 40 8.37 -16.73 0.22
N ALA A 41 7.35 -15.84 0.10
CA ALA A 41 7.16 -15.08 -1.13
C ALA A 41 8.40 -14.21 -1.42
N PRO A 42 8.95 -14.26 -2.66
CA PRO A 42 10.14 -13.50 -3.03
C PRO A 42 10.05 -12.02 -2.68
N LEU A 43 8.89 -11.40 -2.89
CA LEU A 43 8.64 -9.99 -2.57
C LEU A 43 8.86 -9.68 -1.09
N PHE A 44 8.34 -10.49 -0.17
CA PHE A 44 8.52 -10.25 1.27
C PHE A 44 9.93 -10.58 1.75
N ARG A 45 10.64 -11.49 1.07
CA ARG A 45 12.05 -11.75 1.35
C ARG A 45 12.89 -10.54 0.97
N GLU A 46 12.71 -10.02 -0.24
CA GLU A 46 13.39 -8.82 -0.74
C GLU A 46 13.14 -7.62 0.20
N LEU A 47 11.88 -7.35 0.55
CA LEU A 47 11.53 -6.23 1.44
C LEU A 47 12.08 -6.33 2.88
N ARG A 48 12.53 -7.52 3.30
CA ARG A 48 13.17 -7.74 4.62
C ARG A 48 14.69 -7.65 4.56
N GLU A 49 15.28 -7.75 3.37
CA GLU A 49 16.71 -7.59 3.19
C GLU A 49 17.11 -6.11 3.35
N PRO A 50 18.33 -5.82 3.83
CA PRO A 50 18.83 -4.45 3.88
C PRO A 50 18.74 -3.78 2.51
N GLN A 51 17.88 -2.77 2.41
CA GLN A 51 17.68 -2.03 1.17
C GLN A 51 18.72 -0.93 1.03
N SER A 52 19.03 -0.58 -0.22
CA SER A 52 19.75 0.64 -0.52
C SER A 52 18.95 1.84 -0.01
N ALA A 53 19.64 2.81 0.60
CA ALA A 53 19.02 4.06 1.00
C ALA A 53 18.80 5.02 -0.18
N GLY A 54 19.33 4.69 -1.36
CA GLY A 54 19.16 5.45 -2.60
C GLY A 54 19.52 6.93 -2.43
N ALA A 55 18.66 7.80 -2.95
CA ALA A 55 18.78 9.25 -2.82
C ALA A 55 18.77 9.74 -1.35
N CYS A 56 18.28 8.93 -0.42
CA CYS A 56 18.21 9.25 1.00
C CYS A 56 19.45 8.77 1.79
N GLY A 57 20.45 8.15 1.16
CA GLY A 57 21.59 7.53 1.86
C GLY A 57 22.50 8.48 2.64
N SER A 58 22.51 9.76 2.28
CA SER A 58 23.23 10.81 3.02
C SER A 58 22.33 11.63 3.96
N CYS A 59 21.03 11.32 4.03
CA CYS A 59 20.08 12.08 4.85
C CYS A 59 20.22 11.69 6.33
N GLY A 60 20.45 12.68 7.20
CA GLY A 60 20.57 12.48 8.65
C GLY A 60 19.31 11.93 9.33
N HIS A 61 18.17 11.92 8.62
CA HIS A 61 16.88 11.41 9.11
C HIS A 61 16.50 10.04 8.54
N TYR A 62 17.40 9.39 7.78
CA TYR A 62 17.09 8.12 7.10
C TYR A 62 16.61 7.03 8.06
N ASP A 63 17.18 6.91 9.25
CA ASP A 63 16.77 5.87 10.21
C ASP A 63 15.33 6.04 10.70
N ALA A 64 14.80 7.27 10.71
CA ALA A 64 13.45 7.58 11.15
C ALA A 64 12.40 7.29 10.06
N CYS A 65 12.66 7.71 8.82
CA CYS A 65 11.68 7.57 7.73
C CYS A 65 11.92 6.37 6.81
N ARG A 66 13.16 5.84 6.77
CA ARG A 66 13.61 4.78 5.85
C ARG A 66 13.33 5.08 4.38
N GLY A 67 13.40 6.35 4.00
CA GLY A 67 13.08 6.82 2.66
C GLY A 67 11.59 7.02 2.38
N GLY A 68 10.71 6.84 3.37
CA GLY A 68 9.28 7.15 3.30
C GLY A 68 8.39 6.07 2.68
N CYS A 69 7.23 6.48 2.18
CA CYS A 69 6.17 5.65 1.61
C CYS A 69 6.49 5.20 0.18
N MET A 70 6.79 3.91 0.04
CA MET A 70 6.97 3.25 -1.25
C MET A 70 5.75 3.40 -2.19
N ALA A 71 4.53 3.32 -1.65
CA ALA A 71 3.31 3.44 -2.45
C ALA A 71 3.14 4.85 -3.04
N ALA A 72 3.42 5.89 -2.23
CA ALA A 72 3.36 7.28 -2.68
C ALA A 72 4.33 7.52 -3.83
N LYS A 73 5.58 7.03 -3.71
CA LYS A 73 6.56 7.11 -4.80
C LYS A 73 6.06 6.41 -6.06
N PHE A 74 5.61 5.17 -5.93
CA PHE A 74 5.17 4.37 -7.08
C PHE A 74 4.02 5.05 -7.84
N PHE A 75 2.96 5.48 -7.15
CA PHE A 75 1.79 6.08 -7.80
C PHE A 75 1.99 7.53 -8.25
N THR A 76 3.02 8.21 -7.75
CA THR A 76 3.44 9.51 -8.28
C THR A 76 4.44 9.39 -9.44
N GLY A 77 4.84 8.16 -9.81
CA GLY A 77 5.83 7.93 -10.87
C GLY A 77 7.27 8.26 -10.43
N LEU A 78 7.53 8.34 -9.13
CA LEU A 78 8.88 8.49 -8.58
C LEU A 78 9.57 7.11 -8.51
N PRO A 79 10.91 7.06 -8.72
CA PRO A 79 11.67 5.83 -8.49
C PRO A 79 11.59 5.43 -7.01
N LEU A 80 11.59 4.12 -6.71
CA LEU A 80 11.53 3.63 -5.33
C LEU A 80 12.75 4.07 -4.48
N GLU A 81 13.91 4.17 -5.13
CA GLU A 81 15.17 4.71 -4.56
C GLU A 81 15.18 6.25 -4.45
N GLY A 82 14.14 6.93 -4.95
CA GLY A 82 13.99 8.38 -4.85
C GLY A 82 13.46 8.82 -3.47
N PRO A 83 13.42 10.13 -3.20
CA PRO A 83 12.78 10.66 -2.00
C PRO A 83 11.26 10.44 -2.07
N ASP A 84 10.63 10.30 -0.90
CA ASP A 84 9.18 10.35 -0.79
C ASP A 84 8.65 11.71 -1.26
N PRO A 85 7.52 11.79 -2.00
CA PRO A 85 6.96 13.06 -2.44
C PRO A 85 6.64 14.02 -1.28
N GLU A 86 6.30 13.49 -0.11
CA GLU A 86 6.01 14.21 1.14
C GLU A 86 7.23 14.25 2.08
N CYS A 87 8.45 14.10 1.53
CA CYS A 87 9.67 14.25 2.31
C CYS A 87 9.72 15.65 2.97
N VAL A 88 9.86 15.67 4.30
CA VAL A 88 9.85 16.90 5.11
C VAL A 88 10.99 17.88 4.79
N GLU A 89 12.10 17.37 4.24
CA GLU A 89 13.22 18.19 3.75
C GLU A 89 12.94 18.84 2.38
N GLY A 90 11.81 18.52 1.74
CA GLY A 90 11.40 19.08 0.45
C GLY A 90 11.99 18.39 -0.79
N TYR A 91 12.87 17.39 -0.62
CA TYR A 91 13.50 16.67 -1.74
C TYR A 91 12.49 15.95 -2.65
N GLY A 92 11.34 15.55 -2.11
CA GLY A 92 10.23 14.94 -2.85
C GLY A 92 9.55 15.89 -3.82
N ALA A 93 9.21 17.10 -3.35
CA ALA A 93 8.55 18.12 -4.15
C ALA A 93 9.39 18.52 -5.37
N SER A 94 10.71 18.68 -5.19
CA SER A 94 11.63 18.95 -6.30
C SER A 94 11.66 17.82 -7.33
N ALA A 95 11.47 16.57 -6.90
CA ALA A 95 11.40 15.44 -7.83
C ALA A 95 10.10 15.44 -8.66
N LEU A 96 9.00 16.01 -8.15
CA LEU A 96 7.69 15.98 -8.83
C LEU A 96 7.51 17.00 -9.97
N VAL A 97 8.52 17.84 -10.24
CA VAL A 97 8.40 18.95 -11.21
C VAL A 97 8.16 18.49 -12.66
N ASN A 98 8.65 17.31 -13.02
CA ASN A 98 8.56 16.78 -14.38
C ASN A 98 7.36 15.86 -14.56
N ASP A 99 6.84 15.79 -15.80
CA ASP A 99 5.79 14.86 -16.19
C ASP A 99 6.28 13.40 -16.17
N ARG A 100 5.40 12.48 -15.78
CA ARG A 100 5.72 11.09 -15.43
C ARG A 100 4.53 10.17 -15.68
N ASP A 101 4.83 8.94 -16.05
CA ASP A 101 3.82 7.86 -16.03
C ASP A 101 3.45 7.50 -14.59
N LYS A 102 2.15 7.63 -14.29
CA LYS A 102 1.58 7.30 -12.98
C LYS A 102 0.81 5.99 -13.11
N PRO A 103 1.33 4.89 -12.52
CA PRO A 103 0.60 3.63 -12.47
C PRO A 103 -0.79 3.83 -11.86
N ARG A 104 -1.73 2.93 -12.19
CA ARG A 104 -3.02 2.82 -11.50
C ARG A 104 -3.03 1.54 -10.70
N SER A 105 -3.91 1.42 -9.72
CA SER A 105 -4.15 0.13 -9.08
C SER A 105 -4.56 -0.89 -10.15
N SER A 106 -3.98 -2.09 -10.12
CA SER A 106 -4.29 -3.14 -11.12
C SER A 106 -5.60 -3.85 -10.80
N ALA A 107 -6.00 -3.85 -9.54
CA ALA A 107 -7.16 -4.58 -9.06
C ALA A 107 -8.37 -3.66 -8.83
N ASP A 108 -9.50 -4.06 -9.40
CA ASP A 108 -10.83 -3.65 -8.97
C ASP A 108 -11.64 -4.92 -8.64
N HIS A 109 -11.62 -5.31 -7.36
CA HIS A 109 -12.44 -6.41 -6.85
C HIS A 109 -13.84 -5.95 -6.41
N SER A 110 -14.23 -4.72 -6.76
CA SER A 110 -15.60 -4.26 -6.56
C SER A 110 -16.54 -5.12 -7.40
N ARG A 111 -17.69 -5.49 -6.85
CA ARG A 111 -18.75 -6.10 -7.66
C ARG A 111 -19.17 -5.05 -8.69
N GLY A 112 -18.96 -5.32 -9.99
CA GLY A 112 -19.25 -4.38 -11.09
C GLY A 112 -20.73 -4.01 -11.27
N LYS A 113 -21.62 -4.49 -10.40
CA LYS A 113 -23.02 -4.04 -10.32
C LYS A 113 -23.21 -3.26 -9.03
N PRO A 114 -23.64 -1.99 -9.09
CA PRO A 114 -23.96 -1.23 -7.89
C PRO A 114 -25.01 -1.98 -7.06
N ILE A 115 -24.71 -2.16 -5.77
CA ILE A 115 -25.69 -2.71 -4.83
C ILE A 115 -26.68 -1.60 -4.54
N MET A 116 -27.86 -1.65 -5.17
CA MET A 116 -28.92 -0.69 -4.91
C MET A 116 -29.41 -0.89 -3.47
N LEU A 117 -29.07 0.06 -2.60
CA LEU A 117 -29.54 0.07 -1.23
C LEU A 117 -30.96 0.65 -1.20
N THR A 118 -31.91 -0.09 -0.64
CA THR A 118 -33.21 0.48 -0.28
C THR A 118 -33.04 1.29 0.99
N LEU A 119 -32.88 2.60 0.85
CA LEU A 119 -32.80 3.51 2.00
C LEU A 119 -34.15 3.54 2.72
N SER A 120 -34.15 3.15 3.99
CA SER A 120 -35.31 3.35 4.86
C SER A 120 -35.45 4.84 5.16
N ALA A 121 -36.58 5.44 4.80
CA ALA A 121 -36.96 6.78 5.26
C ALA A 121 -37.40 6.80 6.74
N ARG A 122 -37.60 5.61 7.35
CA ARG A 122 -37.95 5.49 8.75
C ARG A 122 -36.70 5.72 9.60
N PRO A 123 -36.72 6.67 10.56
CA PRO A 123 -35.62 6.85 11.50
C PRO A 123 -35.34 5.54 12.26
N PRO A 124 -34.06 5.25 12.59
CA PRO A 124 -33.75 4.09 13.40
C PRO A 124 -34.46 4.22 14.76
N ALA A 125 -35.07 3.12 15.22
CA ALA A 125 -35.86 3.12 16.47
C ALA A 125 -35.02 3.42 17.72
N LYS A 126 -33.69 3.29 17.61
CA LYS A 126 -32.71 3.64 18.62
C LYS A 126 -31.51 4.28 17.93
N PRO A 127 -30.85 5.28 18.55
CA PRO A 127 -29.57 5.76 18.04
C PRO A 127 -28.56 4.61 17.95
N CYS A 128 -27.63 4.71 17.00
CA CYS A 128 -26.50 3.78 16.93
C CYS A 128 -25.80 3.78 18.30
N ASN A 129 -25.47 2.60 18.81
CA ASN A 129 -24.73 2.52 20.05
C ASN A 129 -23.30 3.00 19.75
N GLU A 130 -22.95 4.21 20.19
CA GLU A 130 -21.64 4.81 19.96
C GLU A 130 -20.54 4.24 20.87
N SER A 131 -20.83 3.19 21.65
CA SER A 131 -19.85 2.63 22.57
C SER A 131 -18.89 1.67 21.88
N PRO A 132 -17.56 1.93 21.91
CA PRO A 132 -16.56 0.95 21.54
C PRO A 132 -16.20 0.01 22.70
N ILE A 133 -17.00 -0.05 23.77
CA ILE A 133 -16.83 -0.92 24.96
C ILE A 133 -18.09 -1.73 25.23
#